data_AF-A0A1Y3XU03-F1
#
_entry.id   AF-A0A1Y3XU03-F1
#
_cell.length_a   1.000
_cell.length_b   1.000
_cell.length_c   1.000
_cell.angle_alpha   90.00
_cell.angle_beta   90.00
_cell.angle_gamma   90.00
#
_symmetry.space_group_name_H-M   'P 1'
#
loop_
_entity.id
_entity.type
_entity.pdbx_description
1 polymer ?
#
loop_
_entity_poly.entity_id
_entity_poly.type
_entity_poly.pdbx_seq_one_letter_code
_entity_poly.pdbx_strand_id
1 'polypeptide(L)'
;MELEHNGGAMGQQPGQEGAAPAARTLEEVFSESETSGAATRTENDPEQEQEDRSEETDSRPDGQSSQSSQSGLTQDQIWAISRRKAEAQARERTDRMFAQRFGHLTNPVTGKPIQTAEDYFAALDAQEQLRREQAVRQAASGMEPEQARQLMDALQNDPARRRLEEENQQLQTRVHQMQRQQDLVRGEQLLAERMAQISRLDPEMKSLEDIRRQPEFAEFDRLVRGGYDLVDAYKLAFFQRLQDRQASGAKQAAINAARGKQHLAPVGGKAGAEDGLTEEIIAEYRRFNPKWTREDISRFHKNYSKGE
;
A
#
# COMPACT_ATOMS: atom_id res chain seq x y z
N MET A 1 -1.51 -13.67 -84.35
CA MET A 1 -1.94 -14.98 -83.83
C MET A 1 -1.35 -15.11 -82.45
N GLU A 2 -2.25 -15.11 -81.47
CA GLU A 2 -2.02 -15.51 -80.09
C GLU A 2 -1.62 -16.99 -79.99
N LEU A 3 -1.41 -17.43 -78.74
CA LEU A 3 -1.32 -18.77 -78.16
C LEU A 3 0.08 -19.05 -77.59
N GLU A 4 0.28 -19.53 -76.37
CA GLU A 4 -0.50 -19.65 -75.14
C GLU A 4 0.51 -20.14 -74.09
N HIS A 5 0.15 -19.99 -72.81
CA HIS A 5 0.89 -20.46 -71.64
C HIS A 5 1.12 -21.99 -71.64
N ASN A 6 2.17 -22.47 -70.94
CA ASN A 6 2.04 -23.14 -69.63
C ASN A 6 3.21 -24.10 -69.30
N GLY A 7 3.80 -23.95 -68.11
CA GLY A 7 4.05 -25.06 -67.19
C GLY A 7 5.42 -25.77 -67.15
N GLY A 8 6.17 -25.56 -66.05
CA GLY A 8 6.54 -26.68 -65.16
C GLY A 8 8.01 -27.12 -65.03
N ALA A 9 8.50 -26.97 -63.79
CA ALA A 9 9.35 -27.90 -63.02
C ALA A 9 10.90 -27.74 -62.94
N MET A 10 11.32 -27.44 -61.69
CA MET A 10 12.41 -28.04 -60.90
C MET A 10 13.88 -27.86 -61.31
N GLY A 11 14.67 -27.29 -60.37
CA GLY A 11 16.14 -27.41 -60.38
C GLY A 11 16.87 -26.51 -59.39
N GLN A 12 16.96 -26.96 -58.12
CA GLN A 12 18.11 -26.86 -57.20
C GLN A 12 18.99 -25.57 -57.14
N GLN A 13 19.00 -24.93 -55.95
CA GLN A 13 20.16 -24.23 -55.36
C GLN A 13 21.34 -25.21 -55.16
N PRO A 14 22.63 -24.78 -55.24
CA PRO A 14 23.29 -23.96 -54.19
C PRO A 14 24.30 -22.94 -54.78
N GLY A 15 24.91 -21.99 -54.07
CA GLY A 15 24.94 -21.69 -52.64
C GLY A 15 25.46 -20.25 -52.45
N GLN A 16 25.05 -19.64 -51.34
CA GLN A 16 25.62 -18.40 -50.80
C GLN A 16 26.39 -18.75 -49.53
N GLU A 17 27.71 -18.66 -49.60
CA GLU A 17 28.62 -18.43 -48.48
C GLU A 17 29.47 -17.20 -48.90
N GLY A 18 29.67 -16.15 -48.13
CA GLY A 18 29.13 -15.78 -46.84
C GLY A 18 29.37 -14.27 -46.65
N ALA A 19 28.51 -13.64 -45.86
CA ALA A 19 28.77 -12.30 -45.33
C ALA A 19 28.56 -12.36 -43.82
N ALA A 20 29.59 -11.97 -43.07
CA ALA A 20 29.56 -11.78 -41.63
C ALA A 20 28.37 -10.86 -41.24
N PRO A 21 27.76 -11.05 -40.04
CA PRO A 21 26.59 -10.27 -39.66
C PRO A 21 26.98 -8.81 -39.45
N ALA A 22 26.43 -7.92 -40.28
CA ALA A 22 26.50 -6.49 -40.06
C ALA A 22 25.84 -6.15 -38.73
N ALA A 23 26.55 -5.43 -37.86
CA ALA A 23 25.99 -4.86 -36.65
C ALA A 23 24.87 -3.89 -37.04
N ARG A 24 23.63 -4.21 -36.66
CA ARG A 24 22.47 -3.32 -36.84
C ARG A 24 22.70 -2.03 -36.10
N THR A 25 22.50 -0.91 -36.77
CA THR A 25 22.60 0.42 -36.16
C THR A 25 21.28 0.79 -35.49
N LEU A 26 21.32 1.63 -34.45
CA LEU A 26 20.12 2.10 -33.73
C LEU A 26 19.08 2.74 -34.67
N GLU A 27 19.54 3.26 -35.80
CA GLU A 27 18.76 3.93 -36.84
C GLU A 27 17.88 2.96 -37.66
N GLU A 28 18.33 1.71 -37.87
CA GLU A 28 17.54 0.66 -38.52
C GLU A 28 16.35 0.22 -37.65
N VAL A 29 16.55 0.12 -36.34
CA VAL A 29 15.50 -0.28 -35.39
C VAL A 29 14.44 0.82 -35.23
N PHE A 30 14.85 2.09 -35.39
CA PHE A 30 13.93 3.23 -35.33
C PHE A 30 13.02 3.29 -36.56
N SER A 31 13.57 3.06 -37.75
CA SER A 31 12.81 3.09 -39.00
C SER A 31 11.84 1.92 -39.18
N GLU A 32 12.11 0.76 -38.55
CA GLU A 32 11.16 -0.37 -38.53
C GLU A 32 9.98 -0.15 -37.55
N SER A 33 10.12 0.76 -36.56
CA SER A 33 9.05 0.98 -35.57
C SER A 33 7.91 1.89 -36.04
N GLU A 34 8.11 2.67 -37.10
CA GLU A 34 7.10 3.63 -37.59
C GLU A 34 6.04 3.02 -38.52
N THR A 35 6.06 1.70 -38.79
CA THR A 35 5.08 1.04 -39.68
C THR A 35 4.20 -0.03 -39.03
N SER A 36 4.37 -0.33 -37.74
CA SER A 36 3.52 -1.32 -37.03
C SER A 36 2.60 -0.66 -36.02
N GLY A 37 1.77 0.27 -36.50
CA GLY A 37 0.51 0.60 -35.84
C GLY A 37 -0.51 -0.52 -36.10
N ALA A 38 -0.49 -1.58 -35.30
CA ALA A 38 -1.53 -2.60 -35.31
C ALA A 38 -1.81 -3.09 -33.89
N ALA A 39 -3.05 -2.88 -33.47
CA ALA A 39 -3.62 -3.25 -32.19
C ALA A 39 -3.32 -4.70 -31.78
N THR A 40 -3.00 -4.92 -30.51
CA THR A 40 -3.25 -6.21 -29.86
C THR A 40 -4.17 -5.97 -28.67
N ARG A 41 -5.46 -6.10 -28.97
CA ARG A 41 -6.53 -6.47 -28.04
C ARG A 41 -6.20 -7.87 -27.51
N THR A 42 -6.28 -8.08 -26.21
CA THR A 42 -6.46 -9.41 -25.63
C THR A 42 -7.49 -9.32 -24.52
N GLU A 43 -8.70 -9.77 -24.85
CA GLU A 43 -9.75 -10.11 -23.90
C GLU A 43 -9.39 -11.41 -23.17
N ASN A 44 -9.89 -11.49 -21.93
CA ASN A 44 -10.02 -12.63 -21.01
C ASN A 44 -10.20 -14.01 -21.65
N ASP A 45 -9.65 -15.07 -21.04
CA ASP A 45 -10.34 -16.00 -20.11
C ASP A 45 -9.30 -16.97 -19.44
N PRO A 46 -9.64 -17.91 -18.51
CA PRO A 46 -9.22 -17.87 -17.09
C PRO A 46 -8.59 -19.22 -16.62
N GLU A 47 -8.53 -19.44 -15.29
CA GLU A 47 -8.08 -20.65 -14.57
C GLU A 47 -6.55 -20.85 -14.53
N GLN A 48 -5.88 -21.20 -13.42
CA GLN A 48 -6.26 -21.77 -12.13
C GLN A 48 -5.06 -21.57 -11.16
N GLU A 49 -5.24 -22.00 -9.91
CA GLU A 49 -4.26 -22.07 -8.79
C GLU A 49 -4.17 -20.83 -7.89
N GLN A 50 -4.32 -20.92 -6.57
CA GLN A 50 -5.00 -21.85 -5.67
C GLN A 50 -5.00 -21.09 -4.33
N GLU A 51 -6.15 -21.00 -3.67
CA GLU A 51 -6.21 -20.66 -2.25
C GLU A 51 -5.45 -21.75 -1.46
N ASP A 52 -4.45 -21.35 -0.67
CA ASP A 52 -4.16 -22.08 0.56
C ASP A 52 -4.48 -21.19 1.75
N ARG A 53 -5.71 -21.37 2.20
CA ARG A 53 -6.25 -20.96 3.48
C ARG A 53 -5.98 -22.12 4.43
N SER A 54 -4.92 -22.02 5.23
CA SER A 54 -4.72 -22.85 6.42
C SER A 54 -5.01 -22.03 7.67
N GLU A 55 -6.24 -22.17 8.18
CA GLU A 55 -6.60 -21.80 9.54
C GLU A 55 -6.10 -22.87 10.52
N GLU A 56 -5.54 -22.38 11.63
CA GLU A 56 -5.62 -22.91 13.00
C GLU A 56 -4.94 -24.24 13.35
N THR A 57 -3.87 -24.14 14.14
CA THR A 57 -3.71 -24.99 15.33
C THR A 57 -3.03 -24.20 16.44
N ASP A 58 -3.82 -23.88 17.47
CA ASP A 58 -3.36 -23.55 18.80
C ASP A 58 -2.61 -24.76 19.38
N SER A 59 -1.34 -24.56 19.76
CA SER A 59 -0.61 -25.39 20.74
C SER A 59 0.67 -24.67 21.14
N ARG A 60 0.61 -23.99 22.29
CA ARG A 60 1.81 -23.68 23.08
C ARG A 60 2.57 -24.98 23.42
N PRO A 61 3.91 -24.93 23.45
CA PRO A 61 4.54 -25.18 24.73
C PRO A 61 5.58 -24.10 25.10
N ASP A 62 5.61 -23.85 26.40
CA ASP A 62 6.62 -23.11 27.15
C ASP A 62 8.05 -23.60 26.89
N GLY A 63 9.03 -22.68 26.95
CA GLY A 63 10.39 -23.03 27.38
C GLY A 63 11.55 -22.69 26.44
N GLN A 64 12.19 -21.55 26.75
CA GLN A 64 13.64 -21.31 26.69
C GLN A 64 14.36 -21.04 25.36
N SER A 65 14.71 -19.75 25.23
CA SER A 65 16.01 -19.22 24.80
C SER A 65 16.65 -19.75 23.53
N SER A 66 16.65 -18.90 22.51
CA SER A 66 17.85 -18.69 21.69
C SER A 66 17.94 -17.23 21.27
N GLN A 67 18.95 -16.58 21.85
CA GLN A 67 19.58 -15.33 21.42
C GLN A 67 19.29 -14.94 19.95
N SER A 68 18.58 -13.83 19.79
CA SER A 68 18.68 -12.99 18.58
C SER A 68 18.91 -11.54 18.99
N SER A 69 19.93 -11.32 19.82
CA SER A 69 20.60 -10.03 19.88
C SER A 69 21.39 -9.85 18.58
N GLN A 70 20.75 -9.29 17.54
CA GLN A 70 21.38 -8.44 16.52
C GLN A 70 20.39 -8.15 15.37
N SER A 71 19.54 -7.14 15.57
CA SER A 71 19.21 -6.10 14.59
C SER A 71 18.16 -5.21 15.23
N GLY A 72 18.62 -4.19 15.98
CA GLY A 72 17.76 -3.15 16.55
C GLY A 72 17.22 -2.20 15.47
N LEU A 73 16.65 -2.77 14.41
CA LEU A 73 16.00 -2.03 13.35
C LEU A 73 14.54 -1.87 13.76
N THR A 74 14.08 -0.62 13.84
CA THR A 74 12.67 -0.32 14.06
C THR A 74 11.85 -0.89 12.90
N GLN A 75 10.56 -1.13 13.13
CA GLN A 75 9.65 -1.64 12.10
C GLN A 75 9.72 -0.79 10.81
N ASP A 76 9.80 0.53 10.95
CA ASP A 76 9.98 1.46 9.83
C ASP A 76 11.30 1.26 9.08
N GLN A 77 12.40 0.95 9.78
CA GLN A 77 13.66 0.60 9.13
C GLN A 77 13.57 -0.71 8.34
N ILE A 78 12.82 -1.69 8.85
CA ILE A 78 12.59 -2.96 8.14
C ILE A 78 11.78 -2.72 6.86
N TRP A 79 10.73 -1.90 6.89
CA TRP A 79 9.97 -1.52 5.70
C TRP A 79 10.80 -0.68 4.72
N ALA A 80 11.63 0.24 5.21
CA ALA A 80 12.51 1.05 4.37
C ALA A 80 13.57 0.18 3.66
N ILE A 81 14.17 -0.77 4.36
CA ILE A 81 15.11 -1.74 3.79
C ILE A 81 14.39 -2.64 2.77
N SER A 82 13.18 -3.10 3.09
CA SER A 82 12.37 -3.93 2.20
C SER A 82 12.00 -3.18 0.92
N ARG A 83 11.62 -1.90 1.02
CA ARG A 83 11.34 -1.04 -0.13
C ARG A 83 12.58 -0.82 -0.98
N ARG A 84 13.71 -0.49 -0.36
CA ARG A 84 14.98 -0.31 -1.08
C ARG A 84 15.40 -1.59 -1.80
N LYS A 85 15.21 -2.75 -1.17
CA LYS A 85 15.51 -4.06 -1.77
C LYS A 85 14.57 -4.36 -2.95
N ALA A 86 13.27 -4.10 -2.78
CA ALA A 86 12.28 -4.28 -3.84
C ALA A 86 12.55 -3.35 -5.04
N GLU A 87 12.86 -2.08 -4.80
CA GLU A 87 13.25 -1.11 -5.84
C GLU A 87 14.54 -1.52 -6.55
N ALA A 88 15.56 -1.96 -5.80
CA ALA A 88 16.81 -2.44 -6.39
C ALA A 88 16.59 -3.69 -7.27
N GLN A 89 15.77 -4.63 -6.80
CA GLN A 89 15.41 -5.83 -7.58
C GLN A 89 14.60 -5.47 -8.84
N ALA A 90 13.69 -4.50 -8.75
CA ALA A 90 12.93 -4.02 -9.90
C ALA A 90 13.86 -3.33 -10.93
N ARG A 91 14.82 -2.53 -10.46
CA ARG A 91 15.85 -1.91 -11.31
C ARG A 91 16.71 -2.97 -12.00
N GLU A 92 17.24 -3.93 -11.25
CA GLU A 92 18.08 -4.99 -11.82
C GLU A 92 17.32 -5.84 -12.85
N ARG A 93 16.04 -6.16 -12.60
CA ARG A 93 15.18 -6.83 -13.60
C ARG A 93 15.03 -5.98 -14.86
N THR A 94 14.81 -4.68 -14.71
CA THR A 94 14.68 -3.74 -15.82
C THR A 94 16.00 -3.66 -16.61
N ASP A 95 17.13 -3.45 -15.93
CA ASP A 95 18.45 -3.36 -16.55
C ASP A 95 18.80 -4.65 -17.31
N ARG A 96 18.52 -5.83 -16.74
CA ARG A 96 18.70 -7.10 -17.46
C ARG A 96 17.88 -7.17 -18.76
N MET A 97 16.65 -6.66 -18.76
CA MET A 97 15.82 -6.58 -19.97
C MET A 97 16.42 -5.62 -20.99
N PHE A 98 16.95 -4.47 -20.55
CA PHE A 98 17.64 -3.52 -21.43
C PHE A 98 18.91 -4.12 -22.02
N ALA A 99 19.77 -4.73 -21.22
CA ALA A 99 20.98 -5.41 -21.70
C ALA A 99 20.65 -6.53 -22.70
N GLN A 100 19.60 -7.32 -22.48
CA GLN A 100 19.18 -8.37 -23.42
C GLN A 100 18.65 -7.81 -24.74
N ARG A 101 17.81 -6.77 -24.68
CA ARG A 101 17.15 -6.22 -25.88
C ARG A 101 18.02 -5.25 -26.66
N PHE A 102 18.84 -4.45 -25.98
CA PHE A 102 19.56 -3.31 -26.54
C PHE A 102 21.07 -3.38 -26.30
N GLY A 103 21.61 -4.42 -25.66
CA GLY A 103 23.06 -4.53 -25.41
C GLY A 103 23.92 -4.65 -26.67
N HIS A 104 23.32 -4.96 -27.82
CA HIS A 104 23.97 -4.92 -29.12
C HIS A 104 24.06 -3.50 -29.71
N LEU A 105 23.37 -2.54 -29.11
CA LEU A 105 23.33 -1.14 -29.52
C LEU A 105 24.24 -0.32 -28.60
N THR A 106 24.84 0.72 -29.16
CA THR A 106 25.77 1.60 -28.46
C THR A 106 25.30 3.04 -28.50
N ASN A 107 25.61 3.79 -27.45
CA ASN A 107 25.42 5.23 -27.42
C ASN A 107 26.25 5.89 -28.53
N PRO A 108 25.67 6.73 -29.39
CA PRO A 108 26.35 7.27 -30.58
C PRO A 108 27.45 8.28 -30.26
N VAL A 109 27.45 8.90 -29.08
CA VAL A 109 28.47 9.86 -28.65
C VAL A 109 29.55 9.20 -27.80
N THR A 110 29.15 8.31 -26.88
CA THR A 110 30.11 7.71 -25.94
C THR A 110 30.65 6.36 -26.38
N GLY A 111 30.04 5.70 -27.38
CA GLY A 111 30.42 4.38 -27.87
C GLY A 111 30.18 3.23 -26.90
N LYS A 112 29.55 3.50 -25.74
CA LYS A 112 29.29 2.49 -24.70
C LYS A 112 28.05 1.66 -25.06
N PRO A 113 28.03 0.34 -24.77
CA PRO A 113 26.86 -0.50 -24.99
C PRO A 113 25.73 -0.14 -24.01
N ILE A 114 24.48 -0.26 -24.47
CA ILE A 114 23.28 0.04 -23.69
C ILE A 114 22.96 -1.13 -22.76
N GLN A 115 23.24 -0.98 -21.47
CA GLN A 115 23.02 -2.05 -20.49
C GLN A 115 21.90 -1.74 -19.51
N THR A 116 21.64 -0.47 -19.23
CA THR A 116 20.62 -0.02 -18.29
C THR A 116 19.55 0.83 -18.99
N ALA A 117 18.44 1.07 -18.30
CA ALA A 117 17.44 2.03 -18.78
C ALA A 117 18.06 3.44 -18.95
N GLU A 118 18.96 3.83 -18.05
CA GLU A 118 19.62 5.13 -18.07
C GLU A 118 20.59 5.27 -19.26
N ASP A 119 21.34 4.22 -19.60
CA ASP A 119 22.19 4.19 -20.79
C ASP A 119 21.38 4.36 -22.08
N TYR A 120 20.18 3.77 -22.13
CA TYR A 120 19.29 3.87 -23.28
C TYR A 120 18.79 5.30 -23.47
N PHE A 121 18.28 5.94 -22.42
CA PHE A 121 17.84 7.33 -22.49
C PHE A 121 19.01 8.26 -22.84
N ALA A 122 20.17 8.06 -22.24
CA ALA A 122 21.36 8.82 -22.57
C ALA A 122 21.80 8.63 -24.04
N ALA A 123 21.59 7.45 -24.63
CA ALA A 123 21.86 7.21 -26.05
C ALA A 123 20.85 7.93 -26.95
N LEU A 124 19.58 7.98 -26.59
CA LEU A 124 18.54 8.74 -27.30
C LEU A 124 18.82 10.26 -27.26
N ASP A 125 19.11 10.81 -26.08
CA ASP A 125 19.47 12.22 -25.93
C ASP A 125 20.72 12.57 -26.76
N ALA A 126 21.72 11.70 -26.76
CA ALA A 126 22.93 11.85 -27.56
C ALA A 126 22.63 11.84 -29.07
N GLN A 127 21.73 10.97 -29.54
CA GLN A 127 21.31 10.92 -30.94
C GLN A 127 20.54 12.18 -31.35
N GLU A 128 19.61 12.65 -30.51
CA GLU A 128 18.86 13.88 -30.75
C GLU A 128 19.80 15.08 -30.84
N GLN A 129 20.78 15.14 -29.94
CA GLN A 129 21.79 16.19 -29.93
C GLN A 129 22.64 16.18 -31.20
N LEU A 130 23.13 15.02 -31.63
CA LEU A 130 23.85 14.88 -32.90
C LEU A 130 22.98 15.31 -34.09
N ARG A 131 21.69 14.94 -34.12
CA ARG A 131 20.77 15.33 -35.20
C ARG A 131 20.57 16.84 -35.23
N ARG A 132 20.42 17.48 -34.06
CA ARG A 132 20.35 18.95 -33.93
C ARG A 132 21.63 19.60 -34.45
N GLU A 133 22.79 19.14 -34.00
CA GLU A 133 24.08 19.69 -34.42
C GLU A 133 24.32 19.52 -35.92
N GLN A 134 23.97 18.38 -36.48
CA GLN A 134 24.02 18.14 -37.92
C GLN A 134 23.07 19.05 -38.68
N ALA A 135 21.82 19.22 -38.24
CA ALA A 135 20.86 20.12 -38.87
C ALA A 135 21.36 21.58 -38.86
N VAL A 136 21.92 22.03 -37.74
CA VAL A 136 22.51 23.36 -37.62
C VAL A 136 23.75 23.51 -38.51
N ARG A 137 24.62 22.49 -38.55
CA ARG A 137 25.80 22.48 -39.42
C ARG A 137 25.43 22.46 -40.90
N GLN A 138 24.40 21.72 -41.29
CA GLN A 138 23.86 21.71 -42.66
C GLN A 138 23.28 23.08 -43.02
N ALA A 139 22.49 23.69 -42.14
CA ALA A 139 21.98 25.05 -42.32
C ALA A 139 23.13 26.07 -42.47
N ALA A 140 24.22 25.90 -41.73
CA ALA A 140 25.41 26.75 -41.81
C ALA A 140 26.35 26.45 -43.00
N SER A 141 26.30 25.25 -43.59
CA SER A 141 27.26 24.78 -44.61
C SER A 141 27.19 25.50 -45.96
N GLY A 142 26.17 26.33 -46.18
CA GLY A 142 26.03 27.22 -47.34
C GLY A 142 26.07 28.71 -47.01
N MET A 143 26.40 29.08 -45.77
CA MET A 143 26.41 30.47 -45.28
C MET A 143 27.85 30.97 -45.07
N GLU A 144 28.09 32.26 -45.28
CA GLU A 144 29.36 32.90 -44.89
C GLU A 144 29.59 32.76 -43.36
N PRO A 145 30.84 32.64 -42.88
CA PRO A 145 31.15 32.41 -41.47
C PRO A 145 30.58 33.48 -40.51
N GLU A 146 30.40 34.72 -40.95
CA GLU A 146 29.71 35.74 -40.16
C GLU A 146 28.20 35.51 -40.06
N GLN A 147 27.56 35.05 -41.14
CA GLN A 147 26.13 34.76 -41.18
C GLN A 147 25.79 33.50 -40.35
N ALA A 148 26.65 32.48 -40.39
CA ALA A 148 26.52 31.30 -39.55
C ALA A 148 26.62 31.64 -38.04
N ARG A 149 27.50 32.58 -37.68
CA ARG A 149 27.59 33.10 -36.29
C ARG A 149 26.33 33.85 -35.88
N GLN A 150 25.79 34.70 -36.75
CA GLN A 150 24.55 35.43 -36.48
C GLN A 150 23.34 34.51 -36.34
N LEU A 151 23.24 33.45 -37.15
CA LEU A 151 22.19 32.44 -37.04
C LEU A 151 22.26 31.69 -35.70
N MET A 152 23.46 31.30 -35.27
CA MET A 152 23.69 30.64 -33.98
C MET A 152 23.32 31.54 -32.80
N ASP A 153 23.70 32.82 -32.86
CA ASP A 153 23.36 33.79 -31.83
C ASP A 153 21.85 34.02 -31.76
N ALA A 154 21.18 34.12 -32.91
CA ALA A 154 19.72 34.24 -33.00
C ALA A 154 18.99 33.01 -32.45
N LEU A 155 19.48 31.79 -32.70
CA LEU A 155 18.92 30.54 -32.16
C LEU A 155 19.12 30.42 -30.64
N GLN A 156 20.24 30.90 -30.11
CA GLN A 156 20.47 30.95 -28.66
C GLN A 156 19.62 32.01 -27.97
N ASN A 157 19.39 33.14 -28.63
CA ASN A 157 18.60 34.24 -28.12
C ASN A 157 17.11 34.16 -28.49
N ASP A 158 16.64 33.06 -29.08
CA ASP A 158 15.29 32.89 -29.59
C ASP A 158 14.22 33.13 -28.50
N PRO A 159 13.25 34.05 -28.71
CA PRO A 159 12.22 34.34 -27.72
C PRO A 159 11.30 33.14 -27.43
N ALA A 160 11.09 32.22 -28.37
CA ALA A 160 10.33 31.00 -28.15
C ALA A 160 11.06 30.04 -27.20
N ARG A 161 12.39 29.95 -27.30
CA ARG A 161 13.20 29.16 -26.36
C ARG A 161 13.11 29.70 -24.94
N ARG A 162 13.21 31.03 -24.75
CA ARG A 162 13.05 31.65 -23.42
C ARG A 162 11.68 31.36 -22.82
N ARG A 163 10.61 31.47 -23.62
CA ARG A 163 9.24 31.13 -23.17
C ARG A 163 9.13 29.67 -22.74
N LEU A 164 9.74 28.74 -23.49
CA LEU A 164 9.73 27.32 -23.16
C LEU A 164 10.53 27.01 -21.88
N GLU A 165 11.66 27.69 -21.69
CA GLU A 165 12.47 27.59 -20.47
C GLU A 165 11.72 28.16 -19.25
N GLU A 166 11.06 29.31 -19.40
CA GLU A 166 10.20 29.90 -18.38
C GLU A 166 9.02 28.99 -18.04
N GLU A 167 8.36 28.39 -19.04
CA GLU A 167 7.27 27.43 -18.83
C GLU A 167 7.76 26.18 -18.08
N ASN A 168 8.91 25.64 -18.47
CA ASN A 168 9.52 24.49 -17.78
C ASN A 168 9.85 24.84 -16.32
N GLN A 169 10.44 26.00 -16.06
CA GLN A 169 10.73 26.45 -14.69
C GLN A 169 9.45 26.62 -13.87
N GLN A 170 8.39 27.16 -14.47
CA GLN A 170 7.08 27.28 -13.82
C GLN A 170 6.47 25.91 -13.51
N LEU A 171 6.52 24.96 -14.45
CA LEU A 171 6.04 23.60 -14.25
C LEU A 171 6.82 22.90 -13.14
N GLN A 172 8.15 22.97 -13.15
CA GLN A 172 8.99 22.43 -12.09
C GLN A 172 8.62 23.04 -10.74
N THR A 173 8.43 24.36 -10.67
CA THR A 173 8.02 25.04 -9.44
C THR A 173 6.67 24.56 -8.94
N ARG A 174 5.69 24.37 -9.83
CA ARG A 174 4.36 23.83 -9.49
C ARG A 174 4.45 22.40 -8.97
N VAL A 175 5.25 21.55 -9.60
CA VAL A 175 5.47 20.16 -9.15
C VAL A 175 6.06 20.14 -7.75
N HIS A 176 7.13 20.92 -7.49
CA HIS A 176 7.71 21.02 -6.15
C HIS A 176 6.72 21.53 -5.11
N GLN A 177 5.90 22.53 -5.46
CA GLN A 177 4.86 23.03 -4.55
C GLN A 177 3.79 21.97 -4.26
N MET A 178 3.32 21.25 -5.27
CA MET A 178 2.36 20.17 -5.11
C MET A 178 2.94 19.04 -4.26
N GLN A 179 4.21 18.69 -4.44
CA GLN A 179 4.86 17.65 -3.66
C GLN A 179 4.97 18.05 -2.19
N ARG A 180 5.41 19.28 -1.89
CA ARG A 180 5.42 19.79 -0.51
C ARG A 180 4.04 19.78 0.13
N GLN A 181 2.99 20.15 -0.61
CA GLN A 181 1.62 20.11 -0.09
C GLN A 181 1.19 18.67 0.22
N GLN A 182 1.49 17.71 -0.65
CA GLN A 182 1.20 16.30 -0.40
C GLN A 182 1.96 15.76 0.81
N ASP A 183 3.22 16.13 0.98
CA ASP A 183 4.03 15.71 2.13
C ASP A 183 3.48 16.27 3.44
N LEU A 184 3.03 17.54 3.44
CA LEU A 184 2.38 18.15 4.58
C LEU A 184 1.07 17.44 4.93
N VAL A 185 0.18 17.23 3.96
CA VAL A 185 -1.10 16.53 4.16
C VAL A 185 -0.87 15.10 4.67
N ARG A 186 0.10 14.38 4.10
CA ARG A 186 0.47 13.04 4.57
C ARG A 186 0.99 13.09 6.01
N GLY A 187 1.85 14.05 6.33
CA GLY A 187 2.38 14.25 7.68
C GLY A 187 1.28 14.52 8.69
N GLU A 188 0.33 15.39 8.35
CA GLU A 188 -0.84 15.70 9.18
C GLU A 188 -1.73 14.48 9.41
N GLN A 189 -2.00 13.68 8.36
CA GLN A 189 -2.78 12.45 8.47
C GLN A 189 -2.11 11.43 9.39
N LEU A 190 -0.81 11.22 9.22
CA LEU A 190 -0.03 10.33 10.08
C LEU A 190 -0.08 10.81 11.54
N LEU A 191 0.13 12.11 11.77
CA LEU A 191 0.03 12.69 13.11
C LEU A 191 -1.36 12.49 13.72
N ALA A 192 -2.42 12.74 12.96
CA ALA A 192 -3.80 12.55 13.41
C ALA A 192 -4.08 11.07 13.77
N GLU A 193 -3.57 10.13 12.97
CA GLU A 193 -3.68 8.70 13.24
C GLU A 193 -2.95 8.32 14.54
N ARG A 194 -1.71 8.79 14.73
CA ARG A 194 -0.94 8.54 15.95
C ARG A 194 -1.63 9.15 17.17
N MET A 195 -2.15 10.37 17.06
CA MET A 195 -2.92 11.01 18.13
C MET A 195 -4.21 10.24 18.45
N ALA A 196 -4.92 9.72 17.44
CA ALA A 196 -6.10 8.88 17.67
C ALA A 196 -5.75 7.58 18.41
N GLN A 197 -4.59 6.98 18.13
CA GLN A 197 -4.08 5.83 18.88
C GLN A 197 -3.76 6.19 20.33
N ILE A 198 -3.12 7.34 20.56
CA ILE A 198 -2.87 7.85 21.92
C ILE A 198 -4.19 8.10 22.66
N SER A 199 -5.19 8.73 22.03
CA SER A 199 -6.49 8.97 22.65
C SER A 199 -7.26 7.68 23.00
N ARG A 200 -7.00 6.57 22.30
CA ARG A 200 -7.57 5.25 22.67
C ARG A 200 -6.92 4.69 23.93
N LEU A 201 -5.63 4.93 24.12
CA LEU A 201 -4.88 4.50 25.31
C LEU A 201 -5.21 5.41 26.50
N ASP A 202 -5.30 6.71 26.26
CA ASP A 202 -5.62 7.72 27.25
C ASP A 202 -6.65 8.73 26.70
N PRO A 203 -7.94 8.58 27.03
CA PRO A 203 -9.02 9.45 26.54
C PRO A 203 -8.90 10.94 26.91
N GLU A 204 -8.05 11.29 27.89
CA GLU A 204 -7.79 12.69 28.23
C GLU A 204 -6.83 13.37 27.26
N MET A 205 -5.99 12.60 26.55
CA MET A 205 -5.01 13.14 25.61
C MET A 205 -5.61 13.16 24.21
N LYS A 206 -6.22 14.29 23.84
CA LYS A 206 -6.85 14.50 22.52
C LYS A 206 -5.97 15.27 21.55
N SER A 207 -5.00 16.01 22.08
CA SER A 207 -4.09 16.84 21.30
C SER A 207 -2.67 16.78 21.85
N LEU A 208 -1.69 17.16 21.02
CA LEU A 208 -0.31 17.35 21.47
C LEU A 208 -0.21 18.41 22.58
N GLU A 209 -1.11 19.38 22.59
CA GLU A 209 -1.13 20.41 23.64
C GLU A 209 -1.49 19.83 25.01
N ASP A 210 -2.43 18.87 25.05
CA ASP A 210 -2.81 18.19 26.29
C ASP A 210 -1.64 17.40 26.87
N ILE A 211 -0.88 16.71 26.00
CA ILE A 211 0.34 15.98 26.36
C ILE A 211 1.40 16.95 26.88
N ARG A 212 1.56 18.12 26.25
CA ARG A 212 2.55 19.14 26.64
C ARG A 212 2.31 19.72 28.03
N ARG A 213 1.07 19.73 28.51
CA ARG A 213 0.70 20.22 29.84
C ARG A 213 1.00 19.19 30.94
N GLN A 214 1.35 17.95 30.58
CA GLN A 214 1.63 16.90 31.54
C GLN A 214 3.08 16.99 32.05
N PRO A 215 3.34 16.59 33.32
CA PRO A 215 4.68 16.59 33.88
C PRO A 215 5.64 15.63 33.17
N GLU A 216 5.13 14.55 32.55
CA GLU A 216 5.91 13.54 31.84
C GLU A 216 6.33 13.98 30.42
N PHE A 217 5.89 15.17 29.97
CA PHE A 217 6.19 15.68 28.63
C PHE A 217 7.68 15.76 28.32
N ALA A 218 8.52 16.09 29.31
CA ALA A 218 9.97 16.20 29.11
C ALA A 218 10.59 14.87 28.65
N GLU A 219 10.14 13.75 29.22
CA GLU A 219 10.63 12.43 28.83
C GLU A 219 10.04 11.99 27.48
N PHE A 220 8.78 12.34 27.22
CA PHE A 220 8.15 12.15 25.92
C PHE A 220 8.89 12.88 24.79
N ASP A 221 9.19 14.17 24.94
CA ASP A 221 9.93 14.97 23.96
C ASP A 221 11.34 14.39 23.72
N ARG A 222 12.02 13.93 24.79
CA ARG A 222 13.33 13.25 24.68
C ARG A 222 13.25 11.99 23.82
N LEU A 223 12.23 11.16 24.02
CA LEU A 223 12.03 9.92 23.24
C LEU A 223 11.67 10.22 21.78
N VAL A 224 10.78 11.18 21.53
CA VAL A 224 10.41 11.57 20.15
C VAL A 224 11.62 12.14 19.40
N ARG A 225 12.43 13.01 20.03
CA ARG A 225 13.69 13.51 19.44
C ARG A 225 14.73 12.41 19.26
N GLY A 226 14.67 11.36 20.08
CA GLY A 226 15.46 10.14 19.93
C GLY A 226 15.04 9.27 18.74
N GLY A 227 13.98 9.63 18.01
CA GLY A 227 13.49 8.91 16.84
C GLY A 227 12.50 7.79 17.15
N TYR A 228 11.95 7.74 18.38
CA TYR A 228 10.86 6.82 18.70
C TYR A 228 9.54 7.28 18.06
N ASP A 229 8.70 6.32 17.65
CA ASP A 229 7.34 6.61 17.19
C ASP A 229 6.53 7.32 18.29
N LEU A 230 5.66 8.24 17.89
CA LEU A 230 4.89 9.08 18.80
C LEU A 230 4.08 8.27 19.81
N VAL A 231 3.49 7.14 19.37
CA VAL A 231 2.65 6.30 20.21
C VAL A 231 3.50 5.51 21.21
N ASP A 232 4.66 5.02 20.78
CA ASP A 232 5.54 4.25 21.66
C ASP A 232 6.29 5.14 22.65
N ALA A 233 6.71 6.33 22.23
CA ALA A 233 7.21 7.37 23.13
C ALA A 233 6.18 7.72 24.20
N TYR A 234 4.89 7.82 23.83
CA TYR A 234 3.81 8.05 24.79
C TYR A 234 3.67 6.91 25.80
N LYS A 235 3.60 5.66 25.33
CA LYS A 235 3.49 4.49 26.23
C LYS A 235 4.64 4.40 27.23
N LEU A 236 5.86 4.73 26.80
CA LEU A 236 7.06 4.69 27.63
C LEU A 236 7.08 5.83 28.66
N ALA A 237 6.84 7.06 28.21
CA ALA A 237 6.88 8.24 29.09
C ALA A 237 5.72 8.24 30.10
N PHE A 238 4.53 7.78 29.71
CA PHE A 238 3.32 7.79 30.54
C PHE A 238 3.01 6.44 31.19
N PHE A 239 3.94 5.49 31.15
CA PHE A 239 3.70 4.10 31.55
C PHE A 239 3.01 3.94 32.92
N GLN A 240 3.55 4.61 33.95
CA GLN A 240 3.00 4.53 35.31
C GLN A 240 1.55 5.04 35.38
N ARG A 241 1.26 6.17 34.71
CA ARG A 241 -0.08 6.75 34.64
C ARG A 241 -1.06 5.79 33.95
N LEU A 242 -0.66 5.17 32.84
CA LEU A 242 -1.49 4.18 32.14
C LEU A 242 -1.80 2.98 33.05
N GLN A 243 -0.80 2.49 33.81
CA GLN A 243 -1.00 1.38 34.76
C GLN A 243 -1.99 1.75 35.87
N ASP A 244 -1.84 2.91 36.49
CA ASP A 244 -2.73 3.38 37.56
C ASP A 244 -4.18 3.53 37.07
N ARG A 245 -4.35 3.98 35.82
CA ARG A 245 -5.67 4.06 35.16
C ARG A 245 -6.27 2.69 34.89
N GLN A 246 -5.49 1.77 34.37
CA GLN A 246 -5.97 0.41 34.12
C GLN A 246 -6.42 -0.27 35.42
N ALA A 247 -5.65 -0.10 36.50
CA ALA A 247 -5.99 -0.63 37.82
C ALA A 247 -7.28 -0.02 38.39
N SER A 248 -7.42 1.32 38.32
CA SER A 248 -8.63 2.02 38.78
C SER A 248 -9.87 1.69 37.94
N GLY A 249 -9.72 1.58 36.61
CA GLY A 249 -10.78 1.16 35.69
C GLY A 249 -11.23 -0.28 35.97
N ALA A 250 -10.30 -1.21 36.16
CA ALA A 250 -10.61 -2.59 36.52
C ALA A 250 -11.35 -2.68 37.86
N LYS A 251 -10.92 -1.90 38.86
CA LYS A 251 -11.60 -1.80 40.16
C LYS A 251 -13.03 -1.28 40.00
N GLN A 252 -13.25 -0.23 39.21
CA GLN A 252 -14.59 0.33 39.00
C GLN A 252 -15.48 -0.62 38.18
N ALA A 253 -14.94 -1.30 37.17
CA ALA A 253 -15.65 -2.31 36.41
C ALA A 253 -16.08 -3.49 37.30
N ALA A 254 -15.21 -3.94 38.20
CA ALA A 254 -15.55 -4.96 39.19
C ALA A 254 -16.66 -4.50 40.14
N ILE A 255 -16.62 -3.25 40.63
CA ILE A 255 -17.68 -2.65 41.45
C ILE A 255 -19.01 -2.59 40.68
N ASN A 256 -18.99 -2.16 39.42
CA ASN A 256 -20.18 -2.06 38.59
C ASN A 256 -20.75 -3.46 38.26
N ALA A 257 -19.89 -4.43 37.98
CA ALA A 257 -20.29 -5.82 37.77
C ALA A 257 -20.89 -6.43 39.05
N ALA A 258 -20.35 -6.14 40.22
CA ALA A 258 -20.90 -6.59 41.50
C ALA A 258 -22.27 -5.96 41.79
N ARG A 259 -22.44 -4.65 41.53
CA ARG A 259 -23.74 -3.95 41.65
C ARG A 259 -24.77 -4.45 40.63
N GLY A 260 -24.38 -4.67 39.39
CA GLY A 260 -25.26 -5.21 38.35
C GLY A 260 -25.77 -6.62 38.69
N LYS A 261 -24.95 -7.45 39.35
CA LYS A 261 -25.34 -8.77 39.86
C LYS A 261 -26.21 -8.71 41.12
N GLN A 262 -26.33 -7.57 41.78
CA GLN A 262 -27.18 -7.40 42.96
C GLN A 262 -28.68 -7.47 42.62
N HIS A 263 -29.06 -7.21 41.36
CA HIS A 263 -30.42 -7.39 40.85
C HIS A 263 -30.72 -8.83 40.39
N LEU A 264 -29.68 -9.66 40.23
CA LEU A 264 -29.77 -11.10 40.00
C LEU A 264 -29.74 -11.88 41.33
N ALA A 265 -29.71 -11.19 42.48
CA ALA A 265 -30.08 -11.84 43.74
C ALA A 265 -31.50 -12.40 43.56
N PRO A 266 -31.73 -13.70 43.80
CA PRO A 266 -33.02 -14.32 43.50
C PRO A 266 -34.11 -13.65 44.34
N VAL A 267 -34.92 -12.81 43.70
CA VAL A 267 -36.23 -12.39 44.21
C VAL A 267 -37.17 -13.58 44.00
N GLY A 268 -36.99 -14.61 44.83
CA GLY A 268 -37.64 -15.90 44.62
C GLY A 268 -37.19 -16.98 45.58
N GLY A 269 -36.68 -16.62 46.76
CA GLY A 269 -36.43 -17.56 47.84
C GLY A 269 -37.65 -17.72 48.75
N LYS A 270 -38.80 -18.15 48.20
CA LYS A 270 -39.82 -18.82 49.02
C LYS A 270 -40.08 -20.18 48.38
N ALA A 271 -39.79 -21.20 49.18
CA ALA A 271 -39.89 -22.62 48.90
C ALA A 271 -40.95 -22.96 47.86
N GLY A 272 -40.57 -23.71 46.82
CA GLY A 272 -41.51 -24.41 45.97
C GLY A 272 -42.47 -25.19 46.86
N ALA A 273 -43.73 -24.78 46.86
CA ALA A 273 -44.79 -25.65 47.34
C ALA A 273 -44.86 -26.80 46.31
N GLU A 274 -44.57 -28.01 46.77
CA GLU A 274 -44.50 -29.27 45.99
C GLU A 274 -45.78 -29.61 45.19
N ASP A 275 -46.80 -28.77 45.25
CA ASP A 275 -48.10 -28.91 44.60
C ASP A 275 -48.24 -28.12 43.28
N GLY A 276 -47.22 -27.35 42.86
CA GLY A 276 -47.23 -26.62 41.58
C GLY A 276 -48.22 -25.44 41.51
N LEU A 277 -48.85 -25.08 42.63
CA LEU A 277 -49.86 -24.02 42.71
C LEU A 277 -49.23 -22.70 43.13
N THR A 278 -49.16 -21.75 42.21
CA THR A 278 -48.84 -20.36 42.51
C THR A 278 -50.05 -19.64 43.11
N GLU A 279 -49.80 -18.56 43.86
CA GLU A 279 -50.89 -17.72 44.42
C GLU A 279 -51.80 -17.13 43.32
N GLU A 280 -51.28 -16.96 42.12
CA GLU A 280 -52.02 -16.51 40.94
C GLU A 280 -53.06 -17.55 40.49
N ILE A 281 -52.66 -18.82 40.38
CA ILE A 281 -53.55 -19.93 40.04
C ILE A 281 -54.65 -20.08 41.11
N ILE A 282 -54.31 -19.96 42.39
CA ILE A 282 -55.28 -20.02 43.50
C ILE A 282 -56.31 -18.88 43.40
N ALA A 283 -55.88 -17.68 43.02
CA ALA A 283 -56.77 -16.53 42.87
C ALA A 283 -57.75 -16.73 41.72
N GLU A 284 -57.32 -17.34 40.61
CA GLU A 284 -58.17 -17.63 39.46
C GLU A 284 -59.27 -18.65 39.80
N TYR A 285 -58.92 -19.77 40.46
CA TYR A 285 -59.92 -20.75 40.89
C TYR A 285 -60.96 -20.15 41.85
N ARG A 286 -60.56 -19.20 42.70
CA ARG A 286 -61.48 -18.49 43.61
C ARG A 286 -62.39 -17.50 42.90
N ARG A 287 -62.07 -17.03 41.70
CA ARG A 287 -63.00 -16.19 40.92
C ARG A 287 -64.23 -16.96 40.48
N PHE A 288 -64.04 -18.22 40.10
CA PHE A 288 -65.13 -19.09 39.66
C PHE A 288 -65.82 -19.78 40.84
N ASN A 289 -65.05 -20.16 41.87
CA ASN A 289 -65.58 -20.78 43.08
C ASN A 289 -65.02 -20.10 44.35
N PRO A 290 -65.63 -18.99 44.80
CA PRO A 290 -65.09 -18.15 45.89
C PRO A 290 -65.08 -18.81 47.27
N LYS A 291 -65.74 -19.97 47.42
CA LYS A 291 -65.76 -20.75 48.67
C LYS A 291 -64.69 -21.84 48.72
N TRP A 292 -63.93 -22.04 47.65
CA TRP A 292 -62.92 -23.10 47.60
C TRP A 292 -61.68 -22.75 48.43
N THR A 293 -61.31 -23.67 49.31
CA THR A 293 -60.09 -23.58 50.09
C THR A 293 -58.88 -23.97 49.24
N ARG A 294 -57.65 -23.64 49.70
CA ARG A 294 -56.42 -23.97 48.96
C ARG A 294 -56.27 -25.48 48.74
N GLU A 295 -56.73 -26.29 49.68
CA GLU A 295 -56.69 -27.75 49.59
C GLU A 295 -57.70 -28.30 48.58
N ASP A 296 -58.89 -27.69 48.47
CA ASP A 296 -59.88 -28.05 47.45
C ASP A 296 -59.37 -27.72 46.05
N ILE A 297 -58.70 -26.57 45.90
CA ILE A 297 -58.06 -26.14 44.66
C ILE A 297 -56.91 -27.09 44.29
N SER A 298 -56.08 -27.48 45.27
CA SER A 298 -54.97 -28.43 45.03
C SER A 298 -55.45 -29.80 44.59
N ARG A 299 -56.50 -30.33 45.24
CA ARG A 299 -57.12 -31.61 44.83
C ARG A 299 -57.72 -31.55 43.45
N PHE A 300 -58.44 -30.48 43.12
CA PHE A 300 -59.03 -30.29 41.80
C PHE A 300 -57.94 -30.19 40.73
N HIS A 301 -56.91 -29.36 40.95
CA HIS A 301 -55.80 -29.17 40.01
C HIS A 301 -55.01 -30.46 39.78
N LYS A 302 -54.72 -31.25 40.83
CA LYS A 302 -54.06 -32.57 40.70
C LYS A 302 -54.90 -33.60 39.96
N ASN A 303 -56.22 -33.57 40.11
CA ASN A 303 -57.12 -34.48 39.38
C ASN A 303 -57.27 -34.06 37.90
N TYR A 304 -57.29 -32.75 37.63
CA TYR A 304 -57.39 -32.22 36.27
C TYR A 304 -56.08 -32.40 35.49
N SER A 305 -54.91 -32.26 36.14
CA SER A 305 -53.60 -32.45 35.51
C SER A 305 -53.19 -33.91 35.30
N LYS A 306 -53.98 -34.88 35.78
CA LYS A 306 -53.74 -36.33 35.59
C LYS A 306 -54.73 -36.98 34.61
N GLY A 307 -55.65 -36.19 34.03
CA GLY A 307 -56.72 -36.67 33.16
C GLY A 307 -56.51 -36.44 31.66
N GLU A 308 -55.32 -36.00 31.24
CA GLU A 308 -54.87 -35.94 29.83
C GLU A 308 -53.59 -36.75 29.63
#